data_AF-A0A671WEA6-F1
#
_entry.id   AF-A0A671WEA6-F1
#
_cell.length_a   1.000
_cell.length_b   1.000
_cell.length_c   1.000
_cell.angle_alpha   90.00
_cell.angle_beta   90.00
_cell.angle_gamma   90.00
#
_symmetry.space_group_name_H-M   'P 1'
#
loop_
_entity.id
_entity.type
_entity.pdbx_description
1 polymer ?
#
loop_
_entity_poly.entity_id
_entity_poly.type
_entity_poly.pdbx_seq_one_letter_code
_entity_poly.pdbx_strand_id
1 'polypeptide(L)'
;CFDDSRCIKSPTDISVSLFLASPEASQEIYRENCSNGEILNSLQHVRPGGGFKPSFTIFEKCDVNGTNTHPVFAYLKDKLPYPDDDPSSLMQDPKFLVWSPINRTDVSWNFEKFLIGPEGEPFKRYSKKFPTIDIEPDIQRLSADPSCRDALQPW
;
A
#
# COMPACT_ATOMS: atom_id res chain seq x y z
N CYS A 1 21.90 -4.36 -2.28
CA CYS A 1 21.56 -5.13 -1.07
C CYS A 1 20.08 -4.87 -0.80
N PHE A 2 19.22 -5.84 -1.12
CA PHE A 2 17.82 -5.84 -0.70
C PHE A 2 17.88 -6.16 0.80
N ASP A 3 17.83 -5.14 1.65
CA ASP A 3 17.82 -5.35 3.09
C ASP A 3 16.41 -5.80 3.49
N ASP A 4 16.37 -6.87 4.28
CA ASP A 4 15.18 -7.58 4.73
C ASP A 4 14.18 -6.58 5.34
N SER A 5 13.01 -6.49 4.71
CA SER A 5 11.85 -5.78 5.23
C SER A 5 11.39 -6.45 6.52
N ARG A 6 12.00 -6.06 7.64
CA ARG A 6 11.51 -6.30 8.99
C ARG A 6 10.19 -5.53 9.14
N CYS A 7 9.08 -6.19 8.81
CA CYS A 7 7.75 -5.66 9.04
C CYS A 7 7.38 -5.89 10.52
N ILE A 8 7.03 -4.80 11.20
CA ILE A 8 6.65 -4.79 12.62
C ILE A 8 5.19 -5.23 12.72
N LYS A 9 4.95 -6.35 13.40
CA LYS A 9 3.60 -6.78 13.77
C LYS A 9 3.22 -6.09 15.08
N SER A 10 2.35 -5.09 15.03
CA SER A 10 1.61 -4.66 16.23
C SER A 10 0.37 -5.55 16.37
N PRO A 11 0.01 -6.04 17.57
CA PRO A 11 -1.21 -6.84 17.80
C PRO A 11 -2.51 -6.03 17.73
N THR A 12 -2.42 -4.72 17.51
CA THR A 12 -3.55 -3.79 17.37
C THR A 12 -3.89 -3.62 15.89
N ASP A 13 -5.16 -3.36 15.55
CA ASP A 13 -5.78 -3.24 14.20
C ASP A 13 -5.17 -2.17 13.25
N ILE A 14 -3.89 -1.87 13.40
CA ILE A 14 -3.10 -0.99 12.57
C ILE A 14 -2.65 -1.78 11.35
N SER A 15 -3.20 -1.43 10.20
CA SER A 15 -2.80 -2.01 8.92
C SER A 15 -1.91 -1.05 8.13
N VAL A 16 -0.77 -1.58 7.67
CA VAL A 16 0.04 -0.94 6.63
C VAL A 16 -0.18 -1.74 5.36
N SER A 17 -0.95 -1.16 4.45
CA SER A 17 -1.21 -1.81 3.16
C SER A 17 -0.14 -1.40 2.15
N LEU A 18 0.56 -2.40 1.63
CA LEU A 18 1.55 -2.22 0.56
C LEU A 18 0.90 -2.62 -0.76
N PHE A 19 0.75 -1.67 -1.66
CA PHE A 19 0.02 -1.91 -2.90
C PHE A 19 0.92 -2.15 -4.10
N LEU A 20 0.59 -3.20 -4.84
CA LEU A 20 1.09 -3.49 -6.17
C LEU A 20 -0.06 -3.17 -7.11
N ALA A 21 0.00 -1.99 -7.71
CA ALA A 21 -0.90 -1.55 -8.76
C ALA A 21 -0.49 -2.23 -10.07
N SER A 22 -1.46 -2.85 -10.75
CA SER A 22 -1.31 -3.34 -12.12
C SER A 22 -1.85 -2.28 -13.06
N PRO A 23 -1.00 -1.53 -13.79
CA PRO A 23 -1.49 -0.74 -14.91
C PRO A 23 -1.85 -1.73 -16.03
N GLU A 24 -3.13 -1.84 -16.36
CA GLU A 24 -3.51 -2.52 -17.59
C GLU A 24 -2.95 -1.74 -18.79
N ALA A 25 -2.43 -2.48 -19.77
CA ALA A 25 -1.85 -2.03 -21.04
C ALA A 25 -0.46 -1.35 -21.03
N SER A 26 0.60 -2.14 -20.97
CA SER A 26 1.60 -2.22 -22.05
C SER A 26 2.70 -3.24 -21.71
N GLN A 27 2.75 -4.27 -22.54
CA GLN A 27 3.83 -5.28 -22.63
C GLN A 27 5.17 -4.59 -22.75
N GLU A 28 5.86 -4.40 -21.62
CA GLU A 28 7.32 -4.52 -21.40
C GLU A 28 7.79 -3.93 -20.05
N ILE A 29 6.92 -3.29 -19.24
CA ILE A 29 7.34 -2.51 -18.04
C ILE A 29 6.80 -3.13 -16.72
N TYR A 30 6.39 -4.40 -16.78
CA TYR A 30 5.51 -5.04 -15.79
C TYR A 30 6.15 -5.44 -14.46
N ARG A 31 5.50 -5.01 -13.37
CA ARG A 31 5.51 -5.64 -12.04
C ARG A 31 4.04 -5.69 -11.58
N GLU A 32 3.13 -6.37 -12.27
CA GLU A 32 2.84 -7.79 -12.10
C GLU A 32 2.03 -8.36 -13.30
N ASN A 33 2.62 -9.27 -14.09
CA ASN A 33 1.87 -10.08 -15.08
C ASN A 33 1.30 -11.38 -14.48
N CYS A 34 1.47 -11.58 -13.18
CA CYS A 34 1.03 -12.79 -12.50
C CYS A 34 -0.48 -12.73 -12.29
N SER A 35 -1.18 -13.83 -12.58
CA SER A 35 -2.54 -14.05 -12.10
C SER A 35 -2.55 -14.18 -10.56
N ASN A 36 -3.71 -14.00 -9.92
CA ASN A 36 -3.85 -14.09 -8.45
C ASN A 36 -3.19 -15.36 -7.87
N GLY A 37 -3.29 -16.51 -8.57
CA GLY A 37 -2.68 -17.77 -8.14
C GLY A 37 -1.15 -17.85 -8.32
N GLU A 38 -0.55 -16.96 -9.11
CA GLU A 38 0.87 -16.97 -9.44
C GLU A 38 1.69 -15.98 -8.59
N ILE A 39 1.05 -15.01 -7.93
CA ILE A 39 1.72 -13.96 -7.16
C ILE A 39 2.60 -14.58 -6.06
N LEU A 40 2.06 -15.50 -5.26
CA LEU A 40 2.81 -16.16 -4.19
C LEU A 40 3.98 -17.01 -4.73
N ASN A 41 3.78 -17.70 -5.86
CA ASN A 41 4.84 -18.48 -6.50
C ASN A 41 5.95 -17.55 -7.02
N SER A 42 5.60 -16.41 -7.59
CA SER A 42 6.55 -15.40 -8.06
C SER A 42 7.38 -14.82 -6.92
N LEU A 43 6.74 -14.50 -5.79
CA LEU A 43 7.43 -14.04 -4.59
C LEU A 43 8.39 -15.10 -4.03
N GLN A 44 7.96 -16.36 -4.00
CA GLN A 44 8.72 -17.47 -3.45
C GLN A 44 9.91 -17.90 -4.32
N HIS A 45 9.75 -17.87 -5.65
CA HIS A 45 10.71 -18.49 -6.57
C HIS A 45 11.42 -17.52 -7.51
N VAL A 46 10.86 -16.34 -7.77
CA VAL A 46 11.39 -15.42 -8.78
C VAL A 46 11.99 -14.17 -8.15
N ARG A 47 11.18 -13.39 -7.42
CA ARG A 47 11.64 -12.18 -6.72
C ARG A 47 10.66 -11.82 -5.60
N PRO A 48 11.07 -11.79 -4.33
CA PRO A 48 12.44 -11.90 -3.82
C PRO A 48 13.14 -13.24 -4.09
N GLY A 49 12.39 -14.32 -4.26
CA GLY A 49 12.95 -15.66 -4.46
C GLY A 49 13.46 -16.27 -3.15
N GLY A 50 14.26 -17.33 -3.24
CA GLY A 50 14.91 -17.93 -2.06
C GLY A 50 13.95 -18.56 -1.04
N GLY A 51 12.73 -18.90 -1.45
CA GLY A 51 11.71 -19.44 -0.54
C GLY A 51 10.99 -18.37 0.29
N PHE A 52 11.14 -17.08 -0.07
CA PHE A 52 10.45 -15.98 0.60
C PHE A 52 8.92 -16.20 0.63
N LYS A 53 8.33 -16.00 1.81
CA LYS A 53 6.88 -16.05 2.00
C LYS A 53 6.45 -14.82 2.79
N PRO A 54 5.49 -14.02 2.28
CA PRO A 54 5.00 -12.87 3.03
C PRO A 54 4.37 -13.33 4.35
N SER A 55 4.71 -12.64 5.44
CA SER A 55 4.16 -12.92 6.77
C SER A 55 2.85 -12.17 7.07
N PHE A 56 2.26 -11.58 6.02
CA PHE A 56 1.08 -10.72 6.03
C PHE A 56 0.13 -11.15 4.91
N THR A 57 -1.14 -10.76 5.03
CA THR A 57 -2.19 -11.11 4.07
C THR A 57 -1.97 -10.39 2.74
N ILE A 58 -2.00 -11.16 1.66
CA ILE A 58 -2.06 -10.65 0.29
C ILE A 58 -3.51 -10.75 -0.18
N PHE A 59 -4.04 -9.67 -0.75
CA PHE A 59 -5.38 -9.61 -1.31
C PHE A 59 -5.35 -9.87 -2.82
N GLU A 60 -6.54 -10.07 -3.40
CA GLU A 60 -6.67 -10.16 -4.85
C GLU A 60 -6.28 -8.85 -5.54
N LYS A 61 -5.81 -8.96 -6.78
CA LYS A 61 -5.45 -7.81 -7.60
C LYS A 61 -6.70 -6.95 -7.87
N CYS A 62 -6.58 -5.64 -7.72
CA CYS A 62 -7.65 -4.69 -8.00
C CYS A 62 -7.10 -3.37 -8.56
N ASP A 63 -8.00 -2.57 -9.13
CA ASP A 63 -7.67 -1.24 -9.66
C ASP A 63 -7.63 -0.21 -8.53
N VAL A 64 -6.54 0.54 -8.45
CA VAL A 64 -6.34 1.59 -7.43
C VAL A 64 -6.63 3.00 -7.96
N ASN A 65 -6.70 3.15 -9.28
CA ASN A 65 -6.95 4.40 -10.00
C ASN A 65 -7.91 4.17 -11.17
N GLY A 66 -8.41 5.27 -11.75
CA GLY A 66 -9.31 5.25 -12.91
C GLY A 66 -10.76 4.86 -12.58
N THR A 67 -11.57 4.65 -13.62
CA THR A 67 -13.03 4.42 -13.52
C THR A 67 -13.40 3.24 -12.63
N ASN A 68 -12.59 2.18 -12.61
CA ASN A 68 -12.85 0.96 -11.87
C ASN A 68 -12.18 0.94 -10.49
N THR A 69 -11.72 2.09 -9.98
CA THR A 69 -11.05 2.19 -8.68
C THR A 69 -11.84 1.48 -7.59
N HIS A 70 -11.19 0.56 -6.87
CA HIS A 70 -11.80 -0.17 -5.78
C HIS A 70 -12.25 0.79 -4.65
N PRO A 71 -13.43 0.62 -4.05
CA PRO A 71 -14.02 1.60 -3.11
C PRO A 71 -13.13 1.99 -1.93
N VAL A 72 -12.35 1.04 -1.41
CA VAL A 72 -11.38 1.30 -0.32
C VAL A 72 -10.34 2.33 -0.75
N PHE A 73 -9.82 2.26 -1.98
CA PHE A 73 -8.86 3.24 -2.47
C PHE A 73 -9.50 4.58 -2.80
N ALA A 74 -10.74 4.58 -3.30
CA ALA A 74 -11.47 5.82 -3.48
C ALA A 74 -11.63 6.56 -2.15
N TYR A 75 -12.01 5.85 -1.08
CA TYR A 75 -12.10 6.38 0.27
C TYR A 75 -10.74 6.87 0.82
N LEU A 76 -9.69 6.07 0.68
CA LEU A 76 -8.35 6.43 1.17
C LEU A 76 -7.78 7.65 0.43
N LYS A 77 -7.95 7.74 -0.89
CA LYS A 77 -7.51 8.91 -1.69
C LYS A 77 -8.32 10.17 -1.41
N ASP A 78 -9.57 10.04 -1.01
CA ASP A 78 -10.41 11.18 -0.57
C ASP A 78 -9.93 11.72 0.78
N LYS A 79 -9.69 10.84 1.75
CA LYS A 79 -9.24 11.22 3.10
C LYS A 79 -7.78 11.66 3.16
N LEU A 80 -6.91 11.02 2.38
CA LEU A 80 -5.47 11.28 2.33
C LEU A 80 -5.05 11.57 0.88
N PRO A 81 -5.35 12.77 0.37
CA PRO A 81 -5.19 13.10 -1.04
C PRO A 81 -3.73 13.13 -1.51
N TYR A 82 -2.79 13.40 -0.61
CA TYR A 82 -1.38 13.55 -0.95
C TYR A 82 -0.51 12.79 0.06
N PRO A 83 0.62 12.21 -0.38
CA PRO A 83 1.64 11.73 0.54
C PRO A 83 2.21 12.87 1.39
N ASP A 84 2.36 12.63 2.69
CA ASP A 84 2.92 13.61 3.62
C ASP A 84 4.36 14.02 3.28
N ASP A 85 5.16 13.07 2.76
CA ASP A 85 6.57 13.26 2.45
C ASP A 85 6.84 13.81 1.03
N ASP A 86 5.88 13.68 0.12
CA ASP A 86 6.01 14.15 -1.28
C ASP A 86 4.63 14.56 -1.84
N PRO A 87 4.10 15.73 -1.45
CA PRO A 87 2.73 16.12 -1.77
C PRO A 87 2.51 16.57 -3.21
N SER A 88 3.58 16.74 -3.99
CA SER A 88 3.54 17.36 -5.32
C SER A 88 3.84 16.40 -6.47
N SER A 89 4.52 15.29 -6.20
CA SER A 89 4.97 14.37 -7.25
C SER A 89 3.91 13.32 -7.57
N LEU A 90 3.12 13.56 -8.62
CA LEU A 90 2.25 12.51 -9.16
C LEU A 90 3.03 11.53 -10.04
N MET A 91 3.81 12.04 -11.01
CA MET A 91 4.58 11.18 -11.89
C MET A 91 5.57 11.97 -12.74
N GLN A 92 6.69 11.36 -13.13
CA GLN A 92 7.74 12.06 -13.88
C GLN A 92 7.55 12.00 -15.40
N ASP A 93 7.15 10.86 -15.95
CA ASP A 93 6.96 10.70 -17.40
C ASP A 93 5.50 10.33 -17.71
N PRO A 94 4.70 11.22 -18.31
CA PRO A 94 3.27 11.04 -18.54
C PRO A 94 2.90 9.77 -19.30
N LYS A 95 3.85 9.12 -20.01
CA LYS A 95 3.62 7.83 -20.68
C LYS A 95 3.21 6.70 -19.75
N PHE A 96 3.51 6.82 -18.45
CA PHE A 96 3.13 5.83 -17.45
C PHE A 96 1.72 6.03 -16.87
N LEU A 97 1.00 7.10 -17.25
CA LEU A 97 -0.41 7.32 -16.90
C LEU A 97 -1.30 6.61 -17.91
N VAL A 98 -1.59 5.33 -17.65
CA VAL A 98 -2.42 4.49 -18.52
C VAL A 98 -3.86 4.33 -18.05
N TRP A 99 -4.25 4.99 -16.96
CA TRP A 99 -5.62 4.96 -16.43
C TRP A 99 -6.41 6.23 -16.79
N SER A 100 -7.73 6.14 -16.71
CA SER A 100 -8.65 7.26 -16.93
C SER A 100 -9.85 7.16 -16.00
N PRO A 101 -10.39 8.28 -15.47
CA PRO A 101 -9.80 9.62 -15.52
C PRO A 101 -8.55 9.74 -14.64
N ILE A 102 -7.68 10.69 -14.95
CA ILE A 102 -6.49 11.01 -14.15
C ILE A 102 -6.85 12.09 -13.13
N ASN A 103 -6.59 11.82 -11.85
CA ASN A 103 -6.82 12.75 -10.74
C ASN A 103 -5.49 13.10 -10.04
N ARG A 104 -5.45 14.28 -9.42
CA ARG A 104 -4.27 14.72 -8.66
C ARG A 104 -3.99 13.87 -7.41
N THR A 105 -5.00 13.17 -6.92
CA THR A 105 -4.93 12.34 -5.71
C THR A 105 -4.58 10.89 -6.00
N ASP A 106 -4.42 10.53 -7.28
CA ASP A 106 -4.14 9.16 -7.71
C ASP A 106 -2.85 8.61 -7.11
N VAL A 107 -2.80 7.28 -6.97
CA VAL A 107 -1.59 6.58 -6.54
C VAL A 107 -0.56 6.67 -7.67
N SER A 108 0.59 7.26 -7.37
CA SER A 108 1.66 7.57 -8.33
C SER A 108 2.42 6.35 -8.83
N TRP A 109 2.53 5.31 -8.00
CA TRP A 109 3.32 4.12 -8.30
C TRP A 109 3.07 3.00 -7.27
N ASN A 110 3.63 1.84 -7.56
CA ASN A 110 3.78 0.75 -6.61
C ASN A 110 4.51 1.20 -5.34
N PHE A 111 4.12 0.60 -4.21
CA PHE A 111 4.68 0.85 -2.89
C PHE A 111 4.36 2.21 -2.27
N GLU A 112 3.28 2.89 -2.67
CA GLU A 112 2.66 3.86 -1.75
C GLU A 112 2.02 3.13 -0.56
N LYS A 113 1.97 3.80 0.59
CA LYS A 113 1.47 3.21 1.84
C LYS A 113 0.43 4.11 2.46
N PHE A 114 -0.61 3.48 3.01
CA PHE A 114 -1.60 4.13 3.85
C PHE A 114 -1.50 3.49 5.22
N LEU A 115 -1.42 4.33 6.25
CA LEU A 115 -1.48 3.93 7.64
C LEU A 115 -2.89 4.22 8.16
N ILE A 116 -3.57 3.17 8.60
CA ILE A 116 -4.93 3.22 9.12
C ILE A 116 -4.86 3.00 10.63
N GLY A 117 -5.56 3.84 11.38
CA GLY A 117 -5.69 3.72 12.83
C GLY A 117 -6.57 2.53 13.23
N PRO A 118 -6.53 2.13 14.51
CA PRO A 118 -7.27 0.95 14.99
C PRO A 118 -8.80 1.10 14.88
N GLU A 119 -9.33 2.32 14.91
CA GLU A 119 -10.76 2.60 14.69
C GLU A 119 -11.16 2.58 13.19
N GLY A 120 -10.24 2.20 12.29
CA GLY A 120 -10.47 2.19 10.84
C GLY A 120 -10.29 3.55 10.16
N GLU A 121 -9.95 4.60 10.91
CA GLU A 121 -9.76 5.95 10.37
C GLU A 121 -8.40 6.11 9.68
N PRO A 122 -8.34 6.67 8.46
CA PRO A 122 -7.07 6.93 7.77
C PRO A 122 -6.22 7.95 8.54
N PHE A 123 -5.00 7.56 8.89
CA PHE A 123 -4.10 8.41 9.67
C PHE A 123 -3.09 9.16 8.81
N LYS A 124 -2.41 8.46 7.88
CA LYS A 124 -1.32 9.05 7.10
C LYS A 124 -1.03 8.32 5.79
N ARG A 125 -0.56 9.06 4.77
CA ARG A 125 -0.16 8.51 3.46
C ARG A 125 1.32 8.77 3.20
N TYR A 126 2.03 7.77 2.70
CA TYR A 126 3.46 7.83 2.42
C TYR A 126 3.75 7.50 0.96
N SER A 127 4.71 8.23 0.39
CA SER A 127 5.10 8.07 -1.01
C SER A 127 5.81 6.74 -1.26
N LYS A 128 5.96 6.40 -2.54
CA LYS A 128 6.74 5.23 -2.98
C LYS A 128 8.18 5.22 -2.49
N LYS A 129 8.77 6.40 -2.24
CA LYS A 129 10.17 6.56 -1.81
C LYS A 129 10.33 6.44 -0.30
N PHE A 130 9.26 6.64 0.46
CA PHE A 130 9.30 6.59 1.91
C PHE A 130 9.68 5.16 2.38
N PRO A 131 10.77 4.97 3.14
CA PRO A 131 11.15 3.65 3.62
C PRO A 131 10.09 3.08 4.56
N THR A 132 9.69 1.82 4.35
CA THR A 132 8.66 1.18 5.19
C THR A 132 9.06 1.11 6.66
N ILE A 133 10.37 1.00 6.95
CA ILE A 133 10.88 0.97 8.33
C ILE A 133 10.66 2.29 9.06
N ASP A 134 10.67 3.42 8.35
CA ASP A 134 10.50 4.75 8.95
C ASP A 134 9.03 5.04 9.31
N ILE A 135 8.11 4.12 8.99
CA ILE A 135 6.70 4.17 9.42
C ILE A 135 6.55 3.68 10.88
N GLU A 136 7.53 2.95 11.41
CA GLU A 136 7.52 2.40 12.77
C GLU A 136 7.13 3.41 13.86
N PRO A 137 7.69 4.64 13.90
CA PRO A 137 7.36 5.59 14.95
C PRO A 137 5.90 6.04 14.91
N ASP A 138 5.32 6.16 13.71
CA ASP A 138 3.91 6.53 13.53
C ASP A 138 2.99 5.37 13.95
N ILE A 139 3.38 4.11 13.71
CA ILE A 139 2.68 2.92 14.23
C ILE A 139 2.68 2.92 15.76
N GLN A 140 3.85 3.11 16.38
CA GLN A 140 3.99 3.14 17.85
C GLN A 140 3.13 4.24 18.46
N ARG A 141 3.05 5.40 17.79
CA ARG A 141 2.20 6.51 18.21
C ARG A 141 0.72 6.14 18.22
N LEU A 142 0.24 5.47 17.18
CA LEU A 142 -1.15 5.01 17.09
C LEU A 142 -1.48 3.93 18.12
N SER A 143 -0.56 3.00 18.38
CA SER A 143 -0.76 1.97 19.42
C SER A 143 -0.76 2.54 20.84
N ALA A 144 -0.12 3.69 21.06
CA ALA A 144 -0.03 4.32 22.37
C ALA A 144 -1.22 5.23 22.70
N ASP A 145 -2.09 5.54 21.74
CA ASP A 145 -3.23 6.44 21.93
C ASP A 145 -4.28 5.83 22.87
N PRO A 146 -4.59 6.46 24.02
CA PRO A 146 -5.60 5.96 24.95
C PRO A 146 -7.01 5.86 24.37
N SER A 147 -7.35 6.65 23.32
CA SER A 147 -8.69 6.57 22.69
C SER A 147 -8.97 5.22 22.04
N CYS A 148 -7.94 4.39 21.81
CA CYS A 148 -8.02 3.11 21.12
C CYS A 148 -8.01 1.90 22.08
N ARG A 149 -7.96 2.13 23.41
CA ARG A 149 -7.91 1.06 24.41
C ARG A 149 -9.30 0.52 24.80
N ASP A 150 -10.36 1.25 24.49
CA ASP A 150 -11.72 0.91 24.91
C ASP A 150 -12.50 0.02 23.91
N ALA A 151 -11.93 -0.30 22.74
CA ALA A 151 -12.56 -1.19 21.75
C ALA A 151 -12.44 -2.70 22.07
N LEU A 152 -11.73 -3.07 23.15
CA LEU A 152 -11.68 -4.46 23.64
C LEU A 152 -12.83 -4.72 24.63
N GLN A 153 -14.07 -4.74 24.16
CA GLN A 153 -15.13 -5.47 24.86
C GLN A 153 -15.24 -6.90 24.28
N PRO A 154 -15.15 -7.95 25.11
CA PRO A 154 -15.23 -9.33 24.64
C PRO A 154 -16.64 -9.66 24.17
N TRP A 155 -16.73 -10.40 23.07
CA TRP A 155 -17.92 -11.18 22.70
C TRP A 155 -17.99 -12.43 23.56
#